data_AF-A0A8T4RI59-F1
#
_entry.id   AF-A0A8T4RI59-F1
#
_cell.length_a   1.000
_cell.length_b   1.000
_cell.length_c   1.000
_cell.angle_alpha   90.00
_cell.angle_beta   90.00
_cell.angle_gamma   90.00
#
_symmetry.space_group_name_H-M   'P 1'
#
loop_
_entity.id
_entity.type
_entity.pdbx_description
1 polymer ?
#
loop_
_entity_poly.entity_id
_entity_poly.type
_entity_poly.pdbx_seq_one_letter_code
_entity_poly.pdbx_strand_id
1 'polypeptide(L)'
;MMGAECLITQMNLKTQHKIIEGDCVEQLKKIETECVDLIITDPPFNIGKKYNTYADRKSKIEYLQWCQLWLKEGIHVLKKKGVFIFV
;
A
#
# COMPACT_ATOMS: atom_id res chain seq x y z
N MET A 1 30.19 34.20 -8.18
CA MET A 1 28.89 33.80 -7.61
C MET A 1 27.94 33.53 -8.75
N MET A 2 27.78 32.26 -9.14
CA MET A 2 26.77 31.84 -10.11
C MET A 2 25.48 31.58 -9.33
N GLY A 3 24.44 32.34 -9.62
CA GLY A 3 23.12 32.17 -9.01
C GLY A 3 22.54 30.83 -9.42
N ALA A 4 22.16 30.02 -8.43
CA ALA A 4 21.33 28.85 -8.65
C ALA A 4 19.92 29.33 -8.95
N GLU A 5 19.61 29.50 -10.24
CA GLU A 5 18.22 29.64 -10.67
C GLU A 5 17.50 28.34 -10.33
N CYS A 6 16.58 28.45 -9.39
CA CYS A 6 15.67 27.39 -9.00
C CYS A 6 14.82 27.03 -10.22
N LEU A 7 15.22 25.98 -10.95
CA LEU A 7 14.43 25.35 -12.00
C LEU A 7 13.21 24.63 -11.39
N ILE A 8 12.32 25.38 -10.75
CA ILE A 8 10.93 24.96 -10.64
C ILE A 8 10.31 25.25 -12.00
N THR A 9 10.67 24.43 -12.98
CA THR A 9 9.83 24.22 -14.15
C THR A 9 8.44 23.90 -13.61
N GLN A 10 7.46 24.73 -13.97
CA GLN A 10 6.05 24.54 -13.60
C GLN A 10 5.58 23.17 -14.11
N MET A 11 5.76 22.13 -13.31
CA MET A 11 5.19 20.82 -13.58
C MET A 11 3.69 20.96 -13.35
N ASN A 12 2.93 20.92 -14.44
CA ASN A 12 1.48 20.84 -14.39
C ASN A 12 1.09 19.44 -13.91
N LEU A 13 1.27 19.18 -12.61
CA LEU A 13 1.03 17.90 -11.97
C LEU A 13 -0.48 17.67 -11.85
N LYS A 14 -1.06 17.04 -12.86
CA LYS A 14 -2.45 16.56 -12.78
C LYS A 14 -2.47 15.29 -11.94
N THR A 15 -2.84 15.42 -10.67
CA THR A 15 -2.98 14.25 -9.79
C THR A 15 -4.15 13.39 -10.28
N GLN A 16 -3.90 12.09 -10.42
CA GLN A 16 -4.93 11.10 -10.73
C GLN A 16 -5.21 10.29 -9.48
N HIS A 17 -6.49 10.14 -9.14
CA HIS A 17 -6.94 9.37 -7.99
C HIS A 17 -7.82 8.23 -8.47
N LYS A 18 -7.60 7.03 -7.92
CA LYS A 18 -8.42 5.85 -8.20
C LYS A 18 -8.74 5.16 -6.89
N ILE A 19 -10.02 4.88 -6.68
CA ILE A 19 -10.49 4.04 -5.57
C ILE A 19 -10.87 2.69 -6.18
N ILE A 20 -10.37 1.62 -5.58
CA ILE A 20 -10.64 0.24 -6.00
C ILE A 20 -11.30 -0.46 -4.82
N GLU A 21 -12.54 -0.91 -5.02
CA GLU A 21 -13.25 -1.72 -4.04
C GLU A 21 -12.97 -3.23 -4.28
N GLY A 22 -12.67 -3.95 -3.21
CA GLY A 22 -12.50 -5.40 -3.23
C GLY A 22 -11.49 -5.92 -2.22
N ASP A 23 -11.24 -7.22 -2.23
CA ASP A 23 -10.19 -7.84 -1.44
C ASP A 23 -8.82 -7.31 -1.85
N CYS A 24 -8.05 -6.76 -0.90
CA CYS A 24 -6.80 -6.07 -1.22
C CYS A 24 -5.74 -6.99 -1.84
N VAL A 25 -5.69 -8.27 -1.45
CA VAL A 25 -4.75 -9.24 -2.02
C VAL A 25 -5.10 -9.48 -3.49
N GLU A 26 -6.38 -9.68 -3.79
CA GLU A 26 -6.85 -9.90 -5.17
C GLU A 26 -6.72 -8.65 -6.07
N GLN A 27 -6.85 -7.45 -5.50
CA GLN A 27 -6.67 -6.22 -6.27
C GLN A 27 -5.18 -5.89 -6.50
N LEU A 28 -4.32 -6.10 -5.51
CA LEU A 28 -2.87 -5.87 -5.65
C LEU A 28 -2.24 -6.75 -6.74
N LYS A 29 -2.69 -8.01 -6.89
CA LYS A 29 -2.26 -8.92 -7.98
C LYS A 29 -2.47 -8.36 -9.38
N LYS A 30 -3.43 -7.44 -9.56
CA LYS A 30 -3.77 -6.85 -10.87
C LYS A 30 -2.97 -5.57 -11.16
N ILE A 31 -2.22 -5.08 -10.18
CA ILE A 31 -1.41 -3.88 -10.29
C ILE A 31 -0.02 -4.28 -10.83
N GLU A 32 0.55 -3.40 -11.64
CA GLU A 32 1.88 -3.59 -12.23
C GLU A 32 2.95 -3.72 -11.14
N THR A 33 4.00 -4.51 -11.43
CA THR A 33 5.13 -4.68 -10.52
C THR A 33 5.95 -3.39 -10.43
N GLU A 34 6.57 -3.13 -9.28
CA GLU A 34 7.49 -2.00 -9.08
C GLU A 34 6.93 -0.64 -9.58
N CYS A 35 5.63 -0.38 -9.41
CA CYS A 35 4.96 0.81 -9.94
C CYS A 35 4.67 1.88 -8.88
N VAL A 36 4.75 1.56 -7.58
CA VAL A 36 4.50 2.53 -6.49
C VAL A 36 5.77 2.85 -5.70
N ASP A 37 5.91 4.12 -5.28
CA ASP A 37 7.03 4.60 -4.48
C ASP A 37 6.78 4.48 -2.96
N LEU A 38 5.52 4.50 -2.54
CA LEU A 38 5.14 4.50 -1.13
C LEU A 38 3.84 3.71 -0.93
N ILE A 39 3.85 2.82 0.06
CA ILE A 39 2.66 2.15 0.57
C ILE A 39 2.44 2.59 2.02
N ILE A 40 1.22 3.02 2.33
CA ILE A 40 0.77 3.31 3.68
C ILE A 40 -0.45 2.42 3.94
N THR A 41 -0.46 1.67 5.03
CA THR A 41 -1.54 0.72 5.34
C THR A 41 -1.82 0.64 6.84
N ASP A 42 -3.11 0.45 7.18
CA ASP A 42 -3.65 0.16 8.52
C ASP A 42 -4.42 -1.17 8.45
N PRO A 43 -3.73 -2.33 8.47
CA PRO A 43 -4.39 -3.62 8.35
C PRO A 43 -5.09 -4.00 9.67
N PRO A 44 -6.14 -4.85 9.66
CA PRO A 44 -6.69 -5.40 10.89
C PRO A 44 -5.61 -6.09 11.73
N PHE A 45 -5.50 -5.70 13.01
CA PHE A 45 -4.43 -6.18 13.91
C PHE A 45 -4.74 -7.50 14.63
N ASN A 46 -5.90 -8.12 14.35
CA ASN A 46 -6.36 -9.34 15.01
C ASN A 46 -6.51 -9.21 16.55
N ILE A 47 -6.95 -8.03 17.01
CA ILE A 47 -7.11 -7.69 18.44
C ILE A 47 -8.57 -7.79 18.91
N GLY A 48 -9.47 -8.26 18.04
CA GLY A 48 -10.89 -8.40 18.34
C GLY A 48 -11.70 -7.13 18.18
N LYS A 49 -11.22 -6.17 17.38
CA LYS A 49 -11.97 -4.95 17.05
C LYS A 49 -13.24 -5.32 16.26
N LYS A 50 -14.35 -4.67 16.59
CA LYS A 50 -15.62 -4.89 15.90
C LYS A 50 -15.62 -4.11 14.58
N TYR A 51 -15.47 -4.83 13.48
CA TYR A 51 -15.75 -4.31 12.14
C TYR A 51 -17.12 -4.81 11.68
N ASN A 52 -17.77 -4.07 10.78
CA ASN A 52 -19.09 -4.44 10.28
C ASN A 52 -19.08 -5.74 9.47
N THR A 53 -18.00 -5.99 8.73
CA THR A 53 -17.90 -7.07 7.74
C THR A 53 -16.70 -7.99 7.93
N TYR A 54 -15.83 -7.72 8.92
CA TYR A 54 -14.59 -8.46 9.14
C TYR A 54 -14.48 -8.99 10.57
N ALA A 55 -14.18 -10.29 10.69
CA ALA A 55 -13.91 -10.93 11.98
C ALA A 55 -12.43 -10.77 12.35
N ASP A 56 -12.14 -9.83 13.25
CA ASP A 56 -10.79 -9.53 13.76
C ASP A 56 -10.33 -10.51 14.87
N ARG A 57 -10.66 -11.79 14.73
CA ARG A 57 -10.37 -12.88 15.69
C ARG A 57 -10.01 -14.17 14.97
N LYS A 58 -9.14 -14.08 13.96
CA LYS A 58 -8.56 -15.23 13.28
C LYS A 58 -7.64 -15.99 14.23
N SER A 59 -7.46 -17.29 14.00
CA SER A 59 -6.38 -18.00 14.67
C SER A 59 -5.03 -17.37 14.31
N LYS A 60 -4.03 -17.55 15.19
CA LYS A 60 -2.69 -17.02 14.96
C LYS A 60 -2.11 -17.44 13.59
N ILE A 61 -2.33 -18.71 13.21
CA ILE A 61 -1.82 -19.26 11.95
C ILE A 61 -2.51 -18.58 10.76
N GLU A 62 -3.84 -18.51 10.76
CA GLU A 62 -4.60 -17.87 9.68
C GLU A 62 -4.25 -16.39 9.53
N TYR A 63 -4.07 -15.68 10.65
CA TYR A 63 -3.67 -14.27 10.61
C TYR A 63 -2.29 -14.08 10.00
N LEU A 64 -1.30 -14.89 10.41
CA LEU A 64 0.05 -14.82 9.85
C LEU A 64 0.09 -15.21 8.37
N GLN A 65 -0.69 -16.22 7.96
CA GLN A 65 -0.83 -16.60 6.55
C GLN A 65 -1.43 -15.47 5.73
N TRP A 66 -2.48 -14.83 6.24
CA TRP A 66 -3.08 -13.66 5.59
C TRP A 66 -2.06 -12.50 5.50
N CYS A 67 -1.28 -12.25 6.55
CA CYS A 67 -0.21 -11.27 6.53
C CYS A 67 0.84 -11.52 5.46
N GLN A 68 1.29 -12.76 5.30
CA GLN A 68 2.23 -13.13 4.25
C GLN A 68 1.68 -12.86 2.85
N LEU A 69 0.38 -13.14 2.63
CA LEU A 69 -0.25 -12.91 1.33
C LEU A 69 -0.26 -11.43 0.95
N TRP A 70 -0.81 -10.56 1.81
CA TRP A 70 -0.91 -9.15 1.44
C TRP A 70 0.44 -8.43 1.44
N LEU A 71 1.39 -8.83 2.29
CA LEU A 71 2.74 -8.29 2.26
C LEU A 71 3.48 -8.65 0.97
N LYS A 72 3.33 -9.91 0.52
CA LYS A 72 3.92 -10.36 -0.75
C LYS A 72 3.42 -9.53 -1.92
N GLU A 73 2.10 -9.34 -2.02
CA GLU A 73 1.51 -8.55 -3.10
C GLU A 73 1.83 -7.04 -2.97
N GLY A 74 1.95 -6.53 -1.75
CA GLY A 74 2.43 -5.17 -1.50
C GLY A 74 3.89 -4.97 -1.93
N ILE A 75 4.77 -5.94 -1.68
CA ILE A 75 6.17 -5.91 -2.16
C ILE A 75 6.23 -6.03 -3.69
N HIS A 76 5.37 -6.86 -4.30
CA HIS A 76 5.28 -7.01 -5.76
C HIS A 76 5.08 -5.68 -6.48
N VAL A 77 4.20 -4.81 -5.96
CA VAL A 77 3.92 -3.49 -6.57
C VAL A 77 4.93 -2.42 -6.16
N LEU A 78 5.65 -2.60 -5.05
CA LEU A 78 6.59 -1.61 -4.52
C LEU A 78 7.88 -1.58 -5.33
N LYS A 79 8.35 -0.38 -5.69
CA LYS A 79 9.67 -0.19 -6.31
C LYS A 79 10.80 -0.65 -5.38
N LYS A 80 11.95 -1.03 -5.94
CA LYS A 80 13.16 -1.44 -5.18
C LYS A 80 13.61 -0.46 -4.10
N LYS A 81 13.36 0.84 -4.30
CA LYS A 81 13.68 1.92 -3.35
C LYS A 81 12.45 2.52 -2.68
N GLY A 82 11.29 1.87 -2.83
CA GLY A 82 10.04 2.31 -2.25
C GLY A 82 10.01 2.05 -0.75
N VAL A 83 9.07 2.73 -0.07
CA VAL A 83 8.90 2.65 1.37
C VAL A 83 7.56 2.00 1.72
N PHE A 84 7.57 1.13 2.71
CA PHE A 84 6.38 0.46 3.23
C PHE A 84 6.14 0.90 4.68
N ILE A 85 5.04 1.60 4.93
CA ILE A 85 4.67 2.12 6.25
C ILE A 85 3.39 1.46 6.74
N PHE A 86 3.43 1.03 8.00
CA PHE A 86 2.29 0.51 8.75
C PHE A 86 1.88 1.61 9.74
N VAL A 87 0.61 1.98 9.73
CA VAL A 87 0.04 3.00 10.63
C VAL A 87 -1.00 2.40 11.55
#